data_AF-A0A960JNU9-F1
#
_entry.id   AF-A0A960JNU9-F1
#
_cell.length_a   1.000
_cell.length_b   1.000
_cell.length_c   1.000
_cell.angle_alpha   90.00
_cell.angle_beta   90.00
_cell.angle_gamma   90.00
#
_symmetry.space_group_name_H-M   'P 1'
#
loop_
_entity.id
_entity.type
_entity.pdbx_description
1 polymer ?
#
loop_
_entity_poly.entity_id
_entity_poly.type
_entity_poly.pdbx_seq_one_letter_code
_entity_poly.pdbx_strand_id
1 'polypeptide(L)'
;GEAHVNDAFCPHLGAHLGHGGVVENCELVCPFHGWRFDCDGNNTKIPYSERVNKREVVQPYPTVERNGVIMAWYHPTDAAPTFEMPELPEFAADNDEWTDPIRREFVIEAPWQEIAENGVDSAHFRYVHNTEMVPELERYDTDEERTSMRSIQKFPTPQGVVDGRIDSDSWGPGFSVIHFSGIVDTLLMGCNTPISANKCVLRFNFRVRRTGDEGFESTVGKAFADEVSNQVMEDMPIWQNKAHLVRPALA
;
A
#
# COMPACT_ATOMS: atom_id res chain seq x y z
N GLY A 1 -2.32 3.59 -21.71
CA GLY A 1 -1.81 4.95 -21.48
C GLY A 1 -0.80 4.90 -20.37
N GLU A 2 -0.19 6.01 -20.03
CA GLU A 2 0.66 6.16 -18.84
C GLU A 2 -0.13 6.92 -17.77
N ALA A 3 -0.09 6.44 -16.53
CA ALA A 3 -0.71 7.10 -15.40
C ALA A 3 0.13 8.27 -14.92
N HIS A 4 -0.54 9.40 -14.66
CA HIS A 4 0.04 10.57 -14.03
C HIS A 4 -0.81 10.95 -12.82
N VAL A 5 -0.16 11.24 -11.70
CA VAL A 5 -0.81 11.75 -10.48
C VAL A 5 -0.49 13.23 -10.35
N ASN A 6 -1.54 14.03 -10.13
CA ASN A 6 -1.46 15.48 -10.06
C ASN A 6 -2.31 15.98 -8.88
N ASP A 7 -2.04 17.20 -8.44
CA ASP A 7 -2.91 17.92 -7.51
C ASP A 7 -4.35 17.98 -8.02
N ALA A 8 -5.30 17.85 -7.09
CA ALA A 8 -6.71 17.73 -7.44
C ALA A 8 -7.35 19.05 -7.87
N PHE A 9 -6.77 20.21 -7.52
CA PHE A 9 -7.41 21.51 -7.68
C PHE A 9 -6.74 22.33 -8.78
N CYS A 10 -7.55 22.83 -9.72
CA CYS A 10 -7.10 23.69 -10.80
C CYS A 10 -6.54 25.01 -10.24
N PRO A 11 -5.32 25.43 -10.62
CA PRO A 11 -4.70 26.63 -10.07
C PRO A 11 -5.37 27.94 -10.54
N HIS A 12 -6.33 27.87 -11.47
CA HIS A 12 -7.10 29.03 -11.89
C HIS A 12 -8.01 29.56 -10.76
N LEU A 13 -9.00 28.77 -10.35
CA LEU A 13 -9.98 29.15 -9.32
C LEU A 13 -10.40 27.96 -8.43
N GLY A 14 -9.54 26.96 -8.29
CA GLY A 14 -9.73 25.85 -7.33
C GLY A 14 -10.80 24.83 -7.74
N ALA A 15 -11.16 24.74 -9.03
CA ALA A 15 -12.08 23.69 -9.48
C ALA A 15 -11.43 22.31 -9.30
N HIS A 16 -12.18 21.34 -8.77
CA HIS A 16 -11.68 19.98 -8.57
C HIS A 16 -11.61 19.23 -9.90
N LEU A 17 -10.39 18.98 -10.39
CA LEU A 17 -10.07 18.30 -11.64
C LEU A 17 -10.57 16.84 -11.61
N GLY A 18 -10.35 16.11 -10.53
CA GLY A 18 -10.82 14.72 -10.40
C GLY A 18 -12.34 14.51 -10.24
N HIS A 19 -13.14 15.55 -9.95
CA HIS A 19 -14.59 15.39 -9.73
C HIS A 19 -15.40 15.59 -11.01
N GLY A 20 -14.99 16.53 -11.87
CA GLY A 20 -15.69 16.80 -13.13
C GLY A 20 -14.78 16.97 -14.34
N GLY A 21 -13.46 17.02 -14.14
CA GLY A 21 -12.52 17.11 -15.23
C GLY A 21 -12.46 15.82 -16.04
N VAL A 22 -11.90 15.93 -17.23
CA VAL A 22 -11.75 14.82 -18.18
C VAL A 22 -10.35 14.82 -18.75
N VAL A 23 -9.91 13.67 -19.27
CA VAL A 23 -8.67 13.57 -20.03
C VAL A 23 -9.00 13.62 -21.52
N GLU A 24 -8.41 14.56 -22.24
CA GLU A 24 -8.50 14.66 -23.70
C GLU A 24 -7.10 14.83 -24.29
N ASN A 25 -6.72 13.95 -25.22
CA ASN A 25 -5.40 14.00 -25.88
C ASN A 25 -4.22 14.08 -24.90
N CYS A 26 -4.26 13.29 -23.83
CA CYS A 26 -3.26 13.28 -22.74
C CYS A 26 -3.20 14.60 -21.93
N GLU A 27 -4.23 15.43 -21.99
CA GLU A 27 -4.35 16.65 -21.17
C GLU A 27 -5.50 16.52 -20.17
N LEU A 28 -5.29 16.98 -18.94
CA LEU A 28 -6.36 17.20 -17.97
C LEU A 28 -7.13 18.46 -18.35
N VAL A 29 -8.42 18.33 -18.60
CA VAL A 29 -9.34 19.43 -18.93
C VAL A 29 -10.15 19.81 -17.70
N CYS A 30 -9.99 21.04 -17.24
CA CYS A 30 -10.69 21.59 -16.09
C CYS A 30 -12.20 21.73 -16.38
N PRO A 31 -13.08 21.23 -15.48
CA PRO A 31 -14.52 21.26 -15.72
C PRO A 31 -15.13 22.65 -15.70
N PHE A 32 -14.45 23.63 -15.08
CA PHE A 32 -15.04 24.94 -14.86
C PHE A 32 -14.88 25.84 -16.09
N HIS A 33 -13.67 25.92 -16.64
CA HIS A 33 -13.33 26.88 -17.70
C HIS A 33 -12.59 26.22 -18.89
N GLY A 34 -12.45 24.88 -18.89
CA GLY A 34 -11.80 24.15 -19.98
C GLY A 34 -10.29 24.39 -20.10
N TRP A 35 -9.64 24.96 -19.08
CA TRP A 35 -8.17 25.04 -19.03
C TRP A 35 -7.59 23.64 -19.12
N ARG A 36 -6.53 23.48 -19.91
CA ARG A 36 -5.87 22.21 -20.14
C ARG A 36 -4.49 22.18 -19.53
N PHE A 37 -4.12 21.03 -18.99
CA PHE A 37 -2.83 20.80 -18.36
C PHE A 37 -2.22 19.51 -18.91
N ASP A 38 -0.94 19.54 -19.28
CA ASP A 38 -0.21 18.34 -19.72
C ASP A 38 0.19 17.46 -18.52
N CYS A 39 0.90 16.35 -18.82
CA CYS A 39 1.39 15.39 -17.85
C CYS A 39 2.37 15.98 -16.81
N ASP A 40 3.06 17.07 -17.17
CA ASP A 40 3.97 17.81 -16.30
C ASP A 40 3.24 18.94 -15.54
N GLY A 41 1.91 19.02 -15.68
CA GLY A 41 1.05 19.99 -15.01
C GLY A 41 1.03 21.38 -15.66
N ASN A 42 1.73 21.59 -16.76
CA ASN A 42 1.82 22.90 -17.40
C ASN A 42 0.50 23.27 -18.07
N ASN A 43 0.07 24.53 -17.96
CA ASN A 43 -1.10 24.98 -18.70
C ASN A 43 -0.82 25.07 -20.21
N THR A 44 -1.37 24.15 -20.97
CA THR A 44 -1.18 24.04 -22.43
C THR A 44 -2.21 24.81 -23.23
N LYS A 45 -3.41 25.04 -22.67
CA LYS A 45 -4.49 25.73 -23.36
C LYS A 45 -5.43 26.45 -22.40
N ILE A 46 -5.81 27.66 -22.79
CA ILE A 46 -6.94 28.40 -22.24
C ILE A 46 -7.89 28.64 -23.41
N PRO A 47 -9.07 27.98 -23.48
CA PRO A 47 -9.89 27.94 -24.70
C PRO A 47 -10.31 29.31 -25.26
N TYR A 48 -10.34 30.32 -24.41
CA TYR A 48 -10.80 31.68 -24.71
C TYR A 48 -9.67 32.73 -24.67
N SER A 49 -8.41 32.30 -24.79
CA SER A 49 -7.24 33.18 -24.77
C SER A 49 -6.16 32.69 -25.74
N GLU A 50 -5.52 33.63 -26.44
CA GLU A 50 -4.34 33.38 -27.28
C GLU A 50 -3.06 33.10 -26.45
N ARG A 51 -3.12 33.34 -25.14
CA ARG A 51 -2.02 33.11 -24.19
C ARG A 51 -2.41 32.06 -23.17
N VAL A 52 -1.42 31.27 -22.76
CA VAL A 52 -1.48 30.35 -21.62
C VAL A 52 -0.83 30.96 -20.38
N ASN A 53 -1.15 30.42 -19.20
CA ASN A 53 -0.46 30.77 -17.98
C ASN A 53 0.81 29.91 -17.81
N LYS A 54 1.99 30.50 -17.97
CA LYS A 54 3.27 29.79 -17.85
C LYS A 54 3.81 29.71 -16.41
N ARG A 55 3.14 30.34 -15.46
CA ARG A 55 3.58 30.42 -14.07
C ARG A 55 2.91 29.35 -13.20
N GLU A 56 1.61 29.17 -13.41
CA GLU A 56 0.81 28.25 -12.61
C GLU A 56 0.87 26.85 -13.22
N VAL A 57 1.16 25.86 -12.38
CA VAL A 57 1.30 24.45 -12.72
C VAL A 57 0.36 23.68 -11.79
N VAL A 58 -0.35 22.67 -12.32
CA VAL A 58 -1.01 21.68 -11.45
C VAL A 58 0.10 20.76 -10.97
N GLN A 59 0.42 20.75 -9.68
CA GLN A 59 1.57 20.01 -9.15
C GLN A 59 1.54 18.54 -9.59
N PRO A 60 2.50 18.07 -10.41
CA PRO A 60 2.63 16.65 -10.73
C PRO A 60 3.40 15.93 -9.62
N TYR A 61 3.12 14.65 -9.44
CA TYR A 61 3.88 13.75 -8.57
C TYR A 61 4.61 12.71 -9.43
N PRO A 62 5.91 12.43 -9.19
CA PRO A 62 6.59 11.32 -9.86
C PRO A 62 5.79 10.03 -9.64
N THR A 63 5.39 9.41 -10.75
CA THR A 63 4.42 8.30 -10.75
C THR A 63 5.07 7.07 -11.36
N VAL A 64 4.79 5.90 -10.78
CA VAL A 64 5.20 4.61 -11.33
C VAL A 64 4.03 3.65 -11.36
N GLU A 65 3.87 2.95 -12.48
CA GLU A 65 3.00 1.79 -12.62
C GLU A 65 3.85 0.52 -12.47
N ARG A 66 3.64 -0.23 -11.39
CA ARG A 66 4.41 -1.44 -11.10
C ARG A 66 3.59 -2.39 -10.25
N ASN A 67 3.77 -3.70 -10.41
CA ASN A 67 3.08 -4.75 -9.62
C ASN A 67 1.54 -4.66 -9.66
N GLY A 68 0.97 -4.11 -10.75
CA GLY A 68 -0.47 -3.91 -10.89
C GLY A 68 -1.05 -2.76 -10.06
N VAL A 69 -0.21 -1.85 -9.54
CA VAL A 69 -0.62 -0.66 -8.80
C VAL A 69 0.02 0.62 -9.36
N ILE A 70 -0.65 1.75 -9.15
CA ILE A 70 -0.13 3.09 -9.44
C ILE A 70 0.38 3.68 -8.12
N MET A 71 1.63 4.10 -8.09
CA MET A 71 2.27 4.70 -6.91
C MET A 71 2.78 6.10 -7.26
N ALA A 72 2.64 7.04 -6.33
CA ALA A 72 3.15 8.40 -6.46
C ALA A 72 4.17 8.68 -5.36
N TRP A 73 5.24 9.38 -5.72
CA TRP A 73 6.24 9.83 -4.77
C TRP A 73 5.82 11.14 -4.11
N TYR A 74 5.91 11.19 -2.79
CA TYR A 74 5.71 12.40 -2.01
C TYR A 74 6.95 12.65 -1.14
N HIS A 75 7.44 13.89 -1.17
CA HIS A 75 8.44 14.38 -0.24
C HIS A 75 8.01 15.74 0.29
N PRO A 76 8.15 16.06 1.59
CA PRO A 76 7.68 17.33 2.17
C PRO A 76 8.36 18.60 1.62
N THR A 77 9.40 18.42 0.81
CA THR A 77 10.15 19.52 0.16
C THR A 77 10.32 19.28 -1.35
N ASP A 78 9.47 18.45 -1.94
CA ASP A 78 9.48 18.11 -3.37
C ASP A 78 10.83 17.56 -3.88
N ALA A 79 11.58 16.88 -3.01
CA ALA A 79 12.78 16.17 -3.43
C ALA A 79 12.41 14.98 -4.33
N ALA A 80 13.26 14.67 -5.29
CA ALA A 80 13.09 13.52 -6.18
C ALA A 80 13.12 12.19 -5.40
N PRO A 81 12.52 11.11 -5.95
CA PRO A 81 12.63 9.76 -5.37
C PRO A 81 14.08 9.38 -5.11
N THR A 82 14.35 8.84 -3.91
CA THR A 82 15.71 8.39 -3.53
C THR A 82 15.93 6.90 -3.79
N PHE A 83 14.84 6.13 -3.90
CA PHE A 83 14.84 4.71 -4.22
C PHE A 83 13.82 4.35 -5.29
N GLU A 84 14.02 3.18 -5.88
CA GLU A 84 13.08 2.57 -6.81
C GLU A 84 12.18 1.57 -6.07
N MET A 85 10.91 1.51 -6.48
CA MET A 85 10.00 0.45 -6.04
C MET A 85 10.47 -0.92 -6.55
N PRO A 86 10.37 -2.01 -5.78
CA PRO A 86 10.73 -3.33 -6.30
C PRO A 86 9.76 -3.78 -7.40
N GLU A 87 10.27 -4.51 -8.40
CA GLU A 87 9.42 -5.36 -9.25
C GLU A 87 9.18 -6.68 -8.53
N LEU A 88 7.92 -7.11 -8.49
CA LEU A 88 7.48 -8.36 -7.90
C LEU A 88 7.06 -9.30 -9.03
N PRO A 89 7.89 -10.28 -9.41
CA PRO A 89 7.55 -11.25 -10.46
C PRO A 89 6.22 -11.95 -10.20
N GLU A 90 5.88 -12.16 -8.93
CA GLU A 90 4.65 -12.80 -8.47
C GLU A 90 3.41 -11.94 -8.70
N PHE A 91 3.56 -10.64 -8.98
CA PHE A 91 2.48 -9.72 -9.36
C PHE A 91 2.55 -9.33 -10.85
N ALA A 92 3.43 -9.94 -11.63
CA ALA A 92 3.44 -9.75 -13.07
C ALA A 92 2.13 -10.25 -13.70
N ALA A 93 1.65 -9.52 -14.71
CA ALA A 93 0.34 -9.77 -15.33
C ALA A 93 0.28 -11.10 -16.11
N ASP A 94 1.43 -11.57 -16.59
CA ASP A 94 1.61 -12.82 -17.31
C ASP A 94 2.05 -13.99 -16.41
N ASN A 95 2.13 -13.78 -15.09
CA ASN A 95 2.49 -14.83 -14.16
C ASN A 95 1.27 -15.69 -13.78
N ASP A 96 1.29 -16.93 -14.27
CA ASP A 96 0.27 -17.95 -14.03
C ASP A 96 0.62 -18.92 -12.88
N GLU A 97 1.75 -18.74 -12.19
CA GLU A 97 2.07 -19.51 -10.98
C GLU A 97 1.27 -19.07 -9.75
N TRP A 98 0.59 -17.92 -9.83
CA TRP A 98 -0.13 -17.30 -8.71
C TRP A 98 -1.58 -16.99 -9.09
N THR A 99 -2.49 -17.11 -8.13
CA THR A 99 -3.92 -16.76 -8.31
C THR A 99 -4.10 -15.29 -8.67
N ASP A 100 -5.27 -14.92 -9.17
CA ASP A 100 -5.66 -13.50 -9.25
C ASP A 100 -5.64 -12.86 -7.86
N PRO A 101 -5.37 -11.54 -7.76
CA PRO A 101 -5.25 -10.87 -6.47
C PRO A 101 -6.60 -10.78 -5.75
N ILE A 102 -6.64 -11.26 -4.52
CA ILE A 102 -7.74 -11.03 -3.57
C ILE A 102 -7.49 -9.67 -2.92
N ARG A 103 -8.37 -8.70 -3.17
CA ARG A 103 -8.20 -7.32 -2.69
C ARG A 103 -9.00 -7.04 -1.42
N ARG A 104 -8.40 -6.32 -0.48
CA ARG A 104 -9.04 -5.80 0.74
C ARG A 104 -8.62 -4.34 0.95
N GLU A 105 -9.52 -3.55 1.52
CA GLU A 105 -9.28 -2.15 1.84
C GLU A 105 -9.85 -1.84 3.22
N PHE A 106 -9.07 -1.09 4.01
CA PHE A 106 -9.43 -0.67 5.36
C PHE A 106 -9.19 0.82 5.51
N VAL A 107 -10.14 1.52 6.11
CA VAL A 107 -9.99 2.91 6.52
C VAL A 107 -9.72 2.94 8.01
N ILE A 108 -8.56 3.47 8.40
CA ILE A 108 -8.08 3.44 9.78
C ILE A 108 -7.97 4.88 10.26
N GLU A 109 -8.69 5.20 11.34
CA GLU A 109 -8.67 6.52 12.00
C GLU A 109 -7.51 6.62 13.00
N ALA A 110 -6.29 6.40 12.51
CA ALA A 110 -5.05 6.55 13.26
C ALA A 110 -3.93 7.11 12.35
N PRO A 111 -2.89 7.74 12.93
CA PRO A 111 -1.66 8.01 12.20
C PRO A 111 -1.10 6.74 11.58
N TRP A 112 -0.58 6.83 10.36
CA TRP A 112 0.05 5.69 9.67
C TRP A 112 1.13 5.01 10.53
N GLN A 113 1.88 5.79 11.31
CA GLN A 113 2.96 5.29 12.15
C GLN A 113 2.48 4.19 13.12
N GLU A 114 1.24 4.27 13.60
CA GLU A 114 0.69 3.28 14.54
C GLU A 114 0.57 1.90 13.88
N ILE A 115 0.32 1.84 12.57
CA ILE A 115 0.28 0.59 11.80
C ILE A 115 1.70 0.08 11.56
N ALA A 116 2.64 0.99 11.27
CA ALA A 116 4.03 0.61 11.01
C ALA A 116 4.72 0.02 12.25
N GLU A 117 4.40 0.51 13.45
CA GLU A 117 4.96 0.01 14.71
C GLU A 117 4.62 -1.46 15.00
N ASN A 118 3.49 -1.98 14.49
CA ASN A 118 3.17 -3.41 14.59
C ASN A 118 4.21 -4.30 13.90
N GLY A 119 4.97 -3.77 12.94
CA GLY A 119 5.97 -4.53 12.19
C GLY A 119 7.11 -5.11 13.04
N VAL A 120 7.33 -4.61 14.26
CA VAL A 120 8.36 -5.10 15.19
C VAL A 120 7.79 -5.63 16.51
N ASP A 121 6.47 -5.56 16.71
CA ASP A 121 5.82 -6.03 17.93
C ASP A 121 5.44 -7.51 17.76
N SER A 122 6.27 -8.45 18.16
CA SER A 122 5.86 -9.86 18.13
C SER A 122 4.85 -10.19 19.24
N ALA A 123 4.84 -9.44 20.35
CA ALA A 123 4.03 -9.76 21.51
C ALA A 123 2.53 -9.55 21.26
N HIS A 124 2.14 -8.56 20.43
CA HIS A 124 0.72 -8.32 20.15
C HIS A 124 0.01 -9.52 19.51
N PHE A 125 0.71 -10.38 18.77
CA PHE A 125 0.13 -11.61 18.22
C PHE A 125 -0.52 -12.49 19.30
N ARG A 126 0.06 -12.54 20.50
CA ARG A 126 -0.51 -13.33 21.62
C ARG A 126 -1.74 -12.66 22.24
N TYR A 127 -1.73 -11.34 22.36
CA TYR A 127 -2.72 -10.61 23.17
C TYR A 127 -3.86 -10.01 22.35
N VAL A 128 -3.60 -9.63 21.10
CA VAL A 128 -4.57 -9.07 20.17
C VAL A 128 -5.17 -10.20 19.33
N HIS A 129 -4.33 -11.00 18.66
CA HIS A 129 -4.78 -12.05 17.74
C HIS A 129 -5.00 -13.42 18.40
N ASN A 130 -4.76 -13.53 19.70
CA ASN A 130 -4.89 -14.79 20.47
C ASN A 130 -4.07 -15.96 19.88
N THR A 131 -2.98 -15.65 19.18
CA THR A 131 -2.10 -16.66 18.59
C THR A 131 -1.28 -17.32 19.70
N GLU A 132 -1.44 -18.64 19.88
CA GLU A 132 -0.74 -19.38 20.94
C GLU A 132 0.79 -19.33 20.77
N MET A 133 1.25 -19.44 19.52
CA MET A 133 2.66 -19.44 19.14
C MET A 133 3.01 -18.14 18.42
N VAL A 134 3.73 -17.28 19.13
CA VAL A 134 4.23 -15.99 18.64
C VAL A 134 5.36 -16.21 17.63
N PRO A 135 5.42 -15.45 16.52
CA PRO A 135 6.54 -15.52 15.60
C PRO A 135 7.88 -15.28 16.29
N GLU A 136 8.86 -16.14 16.00
CA GLU A 136 10.24 -15.98 16.47
C GLU A 136 11.04 -15.18 15.43
N LEU A 137 11.49 -13.99 15.81
CA LEU A 137 12.29 -13.13 14.94
C LEU A 137 13.71 -13.71 14.80
N GLU A 138 14.08 -14.08 13.58
CA GLU A 138 15.44 -14.55 13.26
C GLU A 138 16.36 -13.41 12.85
N ARG A 139 15.84 -12.49 12.03
CA ARG A 139 16.61 -11.38 11.46
C ARG A 139 15.73 -10.17 11.24
N TYR A 140 16.27 -9.01 11.57
CA TYR A 140 15.69 -7.71 11.27
C TYR A 140 16.80 -6.80 10.74
N ASP A 141 16.64 -6.32 9.52
CA ASP A 141 17.56 -5.37 8.89
C ASP A 141 16.79 -4.12 8.50
N THR A 142 17.40 -2.96 8.70
CA THR A 142 16.85 -1.70 8.23
C THR A 142 17.98 -0.82 7.71
N ASP A 143 17.74 -0.20 6.57
CA ASP A 143 18.49 0.95 6.08
C ASP A 143 17.53 2.15 5.95
N GLU A 144 17.94 3.23 5.27
CA GLU A 144 17.12 4.45 5.14
C GLU A 144 15.83 4.22 4.35
N GLU A 145 15.79 3.23 3.46
CA GLU A 145 14.75 3.09 2.42
C GLU A 145 13.97 1.78 2.56
N ARG A 146 14.61 0.73 3.08
CA ARG A 146 14.07 -0.62 3.22
C ARG A 146 14.21 -1.17 4.63
N THR A 147 13.15 -1.85 5.05
CA THR A 147 13.16 -2.70 6.24
C THR A 147 12.84 -4.14 5.84
N SER A 148 13.60 -5.10 6.36
CA SER A 148 13.40 -6.53 6.12
C SER A 148 13.29 -7.28 7.45
N MET A 149 12.27 -8.09 7.59
CA MET A 149 12.03 -8.95 8.75
C MET A 149 11.95 -10.41 8.29
N ARG A 150 12.61 -11.30 9.02
CA ARG A 150 12.56 -12.74 8.81
C ARG A 150 12.16 -13.42 10.11
N SER A 151 11.07 -14.19 10.08
CA SER A 151 10.55 -14.82 11.29
C SER A 151 10.05 -16.23 11.02
N ILE A 152 10.28 -17.12 12.00
CA ILE A 152 9.70 -18.46 12.01
C ILE A 152 8.32 -18.35 12.64
N GLN A 153 7.33 -18.92 11.96
CA GLN A 153 5.98 -19.06 12.48
C GLN A 153 5.62 -20.53 12.59
N LYS A 154 5.02 -20.91 13.72
CA LYS A 154 4.44 -22.25 13.89
C LYS A 154 2.93 -22.15 13.79
N PHE A 155 2.36 -22.93 12.88
CA PHE A 155 0.93 -22.95 12.65
C PHE A 155 0.32 -24.23 13.26
N PRO A 156 -0.52 -24.11 14.31
CA PRO A 156 -1.31 -25.23 14.78
C PRO A 156 -2.36 -25.60 13.71
N THR A 157 -2.35 -26.86 13.26
CA THR A 157 -3.36 -27.41 12.35
C THR A 157 -4.03 -28.63 13.00
N PRO A 158 -5.20 -29.06 12.53
CA PRO A 158 -5.82 -30.30 13.01
C PRO A 158 -4.93 -31.55 12.89
N GLN A 159 -3.96 -31.54 11.97
CA GLN A 159 -3.02 -32.62 11.72
C GLN A 159 -1.70 -32.50 12.50
N GLY A 160 -1.52 -31.45 13.30
CA GLY A 160 -0.29 -31.16 14.04
C GLY A 160 0.25 -29.76 13.76
N VAL A 161 1.44 -29.47 14.28
CA VAL A 161 2.10 -28.18 14.07
C VAL A 161 2.86 -28.21 12.75
N VAL A 162 2.62 -27.21 11.90
CA VAL A 162 3.37 -26.98 10.67
C VAL A 162 4.36 -25.84 10.91
N ASP A 163 5.64 -26.10 10.62
CA ASP A 163 6.66 -25.05 10.61
C ASP A 163 6.51 -24.23 9.33
N GLY A 164 6.49 -22.91 9.48
CA GLY A 164 6.35 -21.95 8.40
C GLY A 164 7.10 -20.66 8.69
N ARG A 165 6.86 -19.65 7.85
CA ARG A 165 7.55 -18.36 7.96
C ARG A 165 6.62 -17.20 7.69
N ILE A 166 6.93 -16.07 8.32
CA ILE A 166 6.39 -14.75 8.00
C ILE A 166 7.59 -13.86 7.72
N ASP A 167 7.85 -13.64 6.44
CA ASP A 167 8.97 -12.81 5.99
C ASP A 167 8.38 -11.52 5.40
N SER A 168 8.82 -10.37 5.90
CA SER A 168 8.31 -9.05 5.47
C SER A 168 9.42 -8.21 4.87
N ASP A 169 9.11 -7.49 3.81
CA ASP A 169 9.94 -6.47 3.20
C ASP A 169 9.10 -5.20 3.01
N SER A 170 9.60 -4.06 3.45
CA SER A 170 8.92 -2.76 3.39
C SER A 170 9.82 -1.71 2.74
N TRP A 171 9.24 -0.86 1.90
CA TRP A 171 9.92 0.23 1.18
C TRP A 171 9.25 1.56 1.50
N GLY A 172 9.94 2.38 2.28
CA GLY A 172 9.36 3.58 2.87
C GLY A 172 8.06 3.28 3.65
N PRO A 173 7.20 4.30 3.86
CA PRO A 173 5.96 4.13 4.61
C PRO A 173 4.81 3.51 3.80
N GLY A 174 4.91 3.55 2.47
CA GLY A 174 3.78 3.33 1.58
C GLY A 174 3.61 1.90 1.09
N PHE A 175 4.66 1.07 1.09
CA PHE A 175 4.66 -0.21 0.38
C PHE A 175 5.33 -1.32 1.19
N SER A 176 4.68 -2.48 1.27
CA SER A 176 5.25 -3.68 1.88
C SER A 176 4.82 -4.96 1.17
N VAL A 177 5.61 -6.01 1.33
CA VAL A 177 5.33 -7.36 0.87
C VAL A 177 5.58 -8.30 2.03
N ILE A 178 4.58 -9.11 2.36
CA ILE A 178 4.67 -10.15 3.38
C ILE A 178 4.50 -11.50 2.69
N HIS A 179 5.46 -12.39 2.89
CA HIS A 179 5.46 -13.74 2.40
C HIS A 179 5.17 -14.71 3.54
N PHE A 180 4.04 -15.39 3.42
CA PHE A 180 3.61 -16.47 4.30
C PHE A 180 3.95 -17.81 3.66
N SER A 181 4.67 -18.67 4.37
CA SER A 181 4.97 -20.04 3.93
C SER A 181 4.68 -21.05 5.04
N GLY A 182 4.49 -22.32 4.67
CA GLY A 182 4.17 -23.41 5.62
C GLY A 182 2.89 -24.14 5.21
N ILE A 183 1.73 -23.57 5.53
CA ILE A 183 0.42 -24.16 5.15
C ILE A 183 0.13 -23.90 3.67
N VAL A 184 0.17 -22.63 3.28
CA VAL A 184 -0.13 -22.16 1.94
C VAL A 184 0.85 -21.05 1.60
N ASP A 185 1.45 -21.13 0.43
CA ASP A 185 2.38 -20.11 -0.04
C ASP A 185 1.57 -18.89 -0.52
N THR A 186 1.59 -17.82 0.29
CA THR A 186 0.77 -16.62 0.10
C THR A 186 1.63 -15.37 0.17
N LEU A 187 1.47 -14.50 -0.82
CA LEU A 187 2.03 -13.15 -0.82
C LEU A 187 0.94 -12.14 -0.52
N LEU A 188 1.27 -11.20 0.35
CA LEU A 188 0.46 -10.04 0.67
C LEU A 188 1.24 -8.78 0.29
N MET A 189 0.79 -8.08 -0.74
CA MET A 189 1.27 -6.74 -1.06
C MET A 189 0.40 -5.70 -0.33
N GLY A 190 1.01 -5.01 0.63
CA GLY A 190 0.43 -3.92 1.40
C GLY A 190 0.73 -2.56 0.79
N CYS A 191 -0.29 -1.73 0.63
CA CYS A 191 -0.16 -0.34 0.17
C CYS A 191 -0.88 0.60 1.15
N ASN A 192 -0.12 1.49 1.76
CA ASN A 192 -0.59 2.46 2.75
C ASN A 192 -0.69 3.86 2.14
N THR A 193 -1.80 4.55 2.37
CA THR A 193 -1.98 5.93 1.93
C THR A 193 -2.54 6.79 3.07
N PRO A 194 -1.71 7.66 3.69
CA PRO A 194 -2.22 8.68 4.59
C PRO A 194 -3.23 9.60 3.89
N ILE A 195 -4.42 9.79 4.48
CA ILE A 195 -5.42 10.77 4.04
C ILE A 195 -5.25 12.07 4.83
N SER A 196 -4.98 11.96 6.12
CA SER A 196 -4.73 13.08 7.02
C SER A 196 -3.78 12.65 8.14
N ALA A 197 -3.44 13.56 9.06
CA ALA A 197 -2.57 13.24 10.20
C ALA A 197 -3.04 12.03 11.03
N ASN A 198 -4.36 11.81 11.13
CA ASN A 198 -4.96 10.75 11.95
C ASN A 198 -5.85 9.80 11.13
N LYS A 199 -5.63 9.70 9.81
CA LYS A 199 -6.44 8.84 8.96
C LYS A 199 -5.62 8.31 7.80
N CYS A 200 -5.71 7.02 7.55
CA CYS A 200 -5.07 6.38 6.40
C CYS A 200 -5.97 5.31 5.78
N VAL A 201 -5.66 4.94 4.54
CA VAL A 201 -6.20 3.77 3.86
C VAL A 201 -5.11 2.72 3.78
N LEU A 202 -5.41 1.52 4.24
CA LEU A 202 -4.59 0.34 4.07
C LEU A 202 -5.23 -0.54 2.99
N ARG A 203 -4.46 -0.89 1.96
CA ARG A 203 -4.88 -1.79 0.89
C ARG A 203 -4.02 -3.03 0.89
N PHE A 204 -4.68 -4.17 0.81
CA PHE A 204 -4.04 -5.47 0.72
C PHE A 204 -4.39 -6.14 -0.59
N ASN A 205 -3.37 -6.71 -1.24
CA ASN A 205 -3.52 -7.55 -2.42
C ASN A 205 -2.85 -8.88 -2.12
N PHE A 206 -3.67 -9.92 -1.92
CA PHE A 206 -3.18 -11.27 -1.66
C PHE A 206 -3.09 -12.08 -2.95
N ARG A 207 -1.99 -12.79 -3.17
CA ARG A 207 -1.89 -13.85 -4.19
C ARG A 207 -1.47 -15.14 -3.53
N VAL A 208 -2.03 -16.26 -3.97
CA VAL A 208 -1.68 -17.60 -3.49
C VAL A 208 -0.99 -18.36 -4.62
N ARG A 209 0.08 -19.09 -4.31
CA ARG A 209 0.74 -19.92 -5.30
C ARG A 209 -0.19 -21.05 -5.72
N ARG A 210 -0.35 -21.23 -7.04
CA ARG A 210 -1.12 -22.33 -7.60
C ARG A 210 -0.41 -23.66 -7.31
N THR A 211 -1.17 -24.62 -6.81
CA THR A 211 -0.76 -26.00 -6.55
C THR A 211 -1.32 -26.97 -7.59
N GLY A 212 -2.26 -26.51 -8.43
CA GLY A 212 -3.00 -27.30 -9.42
C GLY A 212 -4.35 -27.82 -8.91
N ASP A 213 -4.76 -27.47 -7.69
CA ASP A 213 -6.08 -27.75 -7.11
C ASP A 213 -6.84 -26.43 -6.91
N GLU A 214 -7.56 -26.00 -7.95
CA GLU A 214 -8.29 -24.73 -7.97
C GLU A 214 -9.33 -24.61 -6.83
N GLY A 215 -9.93 -25.74 -6.41
CA GLY A 215 -10.91 -25.77 -5.33
C GLY A 215 -10.26 -25.51 -3.96
N PHE A 216 -9.11 -26.13 -3.72
CA PHE A 216 -8.30 -25.89 -2.53
C PHE A 216 -7.73 -24.46 -2.52
N GLU A 217 -7.13 -24.00 -3.61
CA GLU A 217 -6.51 -22.68 -3.74
C GLU A 217 -7.52 -21.55 -3.45
N SER A 218 -8.69 -21.61 -4.08
CA SER A 218 -9.73 -20.58 -3.91
C SER A 218 -10.32 -20.57 -2.50
N THR A 219 -10.47 -21.74 -1.87
CA THR A 219 -11.04 -21.83 -0.51
C THR A 219 -10.03 -21.43 0.55
N VAL A 220 -8.82 -22.00 0.51
CA VAL A 220 -7.77 -21.77 1.51
C VAL A 220 -7.19 -20.38 1.37
N GLY A 221 -6.93 -19.92 0.14
CA GLY A 221 -6.41 -18.58 -0.09
C GLY A 221 -7.37 -17.48 0.37
N LYS A 222 -8.67 -17.66 0.12
CA LYS A 222 -9.69 -16.74 0.63
C LYS A 222 -9.79 -16.81 2.15
N ALA A 223 -9.82 -18.00 2.74
CA ALA A 223 -9.87 -18.14 4.20
C ALA A 223 -8.65 -17.49 4.88
N PHE A 224 -7.46 -17.64 4.31
CA PHE A 224 -6.25 -17.00 4.81
C PHE A 224 -6.31 -15.47 4.68
N ALA A 225 -6.72 -14.95 3.52
CA ALA A 225 -6.91 -13.51 3.33
C ALA A 225 -7.98 -12.93 4.29
N ASP A 226 -9.05 -13.68 4.57
CA ASP A 226 -10.09 -13.30 5.52
C ASP A 226 -9.56 -13.32 6.96
N GLU A 227 -8.72 -14.30 7.33
CA GLU A 227 -8.07 -14.35 8.64
C GLU A 227 -7.12 -13.16 8.87
N VAL A 228 -6.24 -12.85 7.92
CA VAL A 228 -5.38 -11.67 8.01
C VAL A 228 -6.21 -10.38 8.06
N SER A 229 -7.33 -10.34 7.34
CA SER A 229 -8.27 -9.21 7.40
C SER A 229 -8.91 -9.08 8.79
N ASN A 230 -9.25 -10.17 9.45
CA ASN A 230 -9.78 -10.15 10.82
C ASN A 230 -8.74 -9.62 11.80
N GLN A 231 -7.47 -10.00 11.66
CA GLN A 231 -6.38 -9.50 12.51
C GLN A 231 -6.25 -7.97 12.41
N VAL A 232 -6.34 -7.39 11.21
CA VAL A 232 -6.41 -5.93 11.05
C VAL A 232 -7.60 -5.33 11.80
N MET A 233 -8.77 -5.98 11.77
CA MET A 233 -9.96 -5.50 12.49
C MET A 233 -9.80 -5.60 14.01
N GLU A 234 -8.99 -6.53 14.52
CA GLU A 234 -8.66 -6.66 15.95
C GLU A 234 -7.65 -5.60 16.41
N ASP A 235 -6.70 -5.25 15.54
CA ASP A 235 -5.75 -4.16 15.79
C ASP A 235 -6.41 -2.77 15.77
N MET A 236 -7.39 -2.57 14.89
CA MET A 236 -8.05 -1.28 14.67
C MET A 236 -8.53 -0.59 15.95
N PRO A 237 -9.22 -1.26 16.90
CA PRO A 237 -9.55 -0.69 18.20
C PRO A 237 -8.35 -0.21 19.01
N ILE A 238 -7.20 -0.89 18.94
CA ILE A 238 -5.98 -0.48 19.63
C ILE A 238 -5.41 0.79 18.98
N TRP A 239 -5.20 0.79 17.67
CA TRP A 239 -4.64 1.94 16.95
C TRP A 239 -5.48 3.21 17.12
N GLN A 240 -6.81 3.08 17.09
CA GLN A 240 -7.73 4.22 17.20
C GLN A 240 -7.89 4.76 18.62
N ASN A 241 -7.40 4.04 19.64
CA ASN A 241 -7.59 4.41 21.05
C ASN A 241 -6.28 4.45 21.86
N LYS A 242 -5.11 4.31 21.23
CA LYS A 242 -3.81 4.47 21.90
C LYS A 242 -3.29 5.91 21.82
N ALA A 243 -2.50 6.30 22.81
CA ALA A 243 -1.74 7.54 22.77
C ALA A 243 -0.42 7.32 22.01
N HIS A 244 -0.05 8.26 21.16
CA HIS A 244 1.26 8.26 20.53
C HIS A 244 2.35 8.59 21.57
N LEU A 245 3.35 7.72 21.69
CA LEU A 245 4.49 7.91 22.60
C LEU A 245 5.77 8.06 21.80
N VAL A 246 6.29 9.29 21.73
CA VAL A 246 7.59 9.59 21.05
C VAL A 246 8.75 8.79 21.65
N ARG A 247 8.66 8.43 22.94
CA ARG A 247 9.64 7.61 23.66
C ARG A 247 8.91 6.54 24.45
N PRO A 248 8.58 5.39 23.84
CA PRO A 248 7.96 4.30 24.56
C PRO A 248 8.93 3.75 25.61
N ALA A 249 8.39 3.25 26.71
CA ALA A 249 9.20 2.55 27.71
C ALA A 249 9.48 1.13 27.22
N LEU A 250 10.75 0.82 26.95
CA LEU A 250 11.22 -0.51 26.55
C LEU A 250 12.03 -1.13 27.71
N ALA A 251 11.98 -2.46 27.83
CA ALA A 251 12.71 -3.22 28.84
C ALA A 251 14.20 -3.39 28.49
#